data_AF-A0A9D4T215-F1
#
_entry.id   AF-A0A9D4T215-F1
#
_cell.length_a   1.000
_cell.length_b   1.000
_cell.length_c   1.000
_cell.angle_alpha   90.00
_cell.angle_beta   90.00
_cell.angle_gamma   90.00
#
_symmetry.space_group_name_H-M   'P 1'
#
loop_
_entity.id
_entity.type
_entity.pdbx_description
1 polymer ?
#
loop_
_entity_poly.entity_id
_entity_poly.type
_entity_poly.pdbx_seq_one_letter_code
_entity_poly.pdbx_strand_id
1 'polypeptide(L)'
;MAYIGHHLADDYLRGVSLNFQVELSCPKEQAWRVNLYRGYIAICHPEEQHLSLVERVVEVITGQCIREWRRLPQIVSHVHVPLLQAAQQIMELQEAAQIHQGLLPTGSNVGRPAPTSVYDMRAIVKTWRNRLAVLTDDLSHWSDIFTWRQHHYQAIVSHFDNAPASLVPEVPGNQHQSMLGVHASAQSIIHYGKIARKHGLVNVCLDSLSRNELE
;
A
#
# COMPACT_ATOMS: atom_id res chain seq x y z
N MET A 1 -37.96 -6.39 -7.35
CA MET A 1 -36.94 -5.94 -6.37
C MET A 1 -36.34 -7.07 -5.50
N ALA A 2 -36.61 -8.36 -5.74
CA ALA A 2 -36.08 -9.45 -4.89
C ALA A 2 -34.96 -10.30 -5.51
N TYR A 3 -34.62 -10.12 -6.79
CA TYR A 3 -33.68 -11.01 -7.51
C TYR A 3 -32.24 -10.49 -7.63
N ILE A 4 -31.98 -9.22 -7.30
CA ILE A 4 -30.63 -8.63 -7.36
C ILE A 4 -29.90 -8.79 -6.00
N GLY A 5 -30.65 -8.93 -4.89
CA GLY A 5 -30.08 -9.11 -3.55
C GLY A 5 -29.48 -10.48 -3.28
N HIS A 6 -29.96 -11.54 -3.94
CA HIS A 6 -29.43 -12.90 -3.74
C HIS A 6 -28.07 -13.12 -4.41
N HIS A 7 -27.82 -12.49 -5.57
CA HIS A 7 -26.54 -12.69 -6.28
C HIS A 7 -25.37 -11.93 -5.62
N LEU A 8 -25.62 -10.73 -5.08
CA LEU A 8 -24.65 -9.97 -4.30
C LEU A 8 -24.36 -10.61 -2.94
N ALA A 9 -25.35 -11.23 -2.31
CA ALA A 9 -25.15 -11.98 -1.07
C ALA A 9 -24.32 -13.26 -1.30
N ASP A 10 -24.52 -13.95 -2.43
CA ASP A 10 -23.76 -15.16 -2.78
C ASP A 10 -22.29 -14.86 -3.14
N ASP A 11 -21.98 -13.73 -3.81
CA ASP A 11 -20.60 -13.32 -4.08
C ASP A 11 -19.88 -12.81 -2.82
N TYR A 12 -20.60 -12.12 -1.92
CA TYR A 12 -20.08 -11.74 -0.61
C TYR A 12 -19.83 -12.97 0.27
N LEU A 13 -20.77 -13.93 0.30
CA LEU A 13 -20.62 -15.20 1.03
C LEU A 13 -19.51 -16.06 0.44
N ARG A 14 -19.31 -16.08 -0.89
CA ARG A 14 -18.17 -16.75 -1.52
C ARG A 14 -16.84 -16.08 -1.17
N GLY A 15 -16.77 -14.75 -1.18
CA GLY A 15 -15.56 -14.01 -0.77
C GLY A 15 -15.22 -14.19 0.71
N VAL A 16 -16.23 -14.26 1.59
CA VAL A 16 -16.08 -14.54 3.02
C VAL A 16 -15.70 -16.01 3.25
N SER A 17 -16.30 -16.96 2.52
CA SER A 17 -15.99 -18.39 2.64
C SER A 17 -14.59 -18.73 2.12
N LEU A 18 -14.13 -18.06 1.05
CA LEU A 18 -12.77 -18.20 0.53
C LEU A 18 -11.73 -17.65 1.53
N ASN A 19 -11.99 -16.46 2.12
CA ASN A 19 -11.14 -15.90 3.17
C ASN A 19 -11.07 -16.83 4.40
N PHE A 20 -12.21 -17.37 4.82
CA PHE A 20 -12.28 -18.29 5.96
C PHE A 20 -11.54 -19.62 5.70
N GLN A 21 -11.64 -20.18 4.49
CA GLN A 21 -10.90 -21.38 4.10
C GLN A 21 -9.38 -21.14 4.01
N VAL A 22 -8.95 -19.98 3.53
CA VAL A 22 -7.53 -19.58 3.50
C VAL A 22 -6.99 -19.43 4.92
N GLU A 23 -7.75 -18.86 5.84
CA GLU A 23 -7.36 -18.70 7.25
C GLU A 23 -7.21 -20.03 7.98
N LEU A 24 -8.09 -21.00 7.72
CA LEU A 24 -8.03 -22.33 8.32
C LEU A 24 -6.92 -23.21 7.73
N SER A 25 -6.54 -22.96 6.48
CA SER A 25 -5.53 -23.75 5.76
C SER A 25 -4.12 -23.18 5.90
N CYS A 26 -3.98 -21.94 6.39
CA CYS A 26 -2.70 -21.26 6.54
C CYS A 26 -1.95 -21.77 7.80
N PRO A 27 -0.64 -22.12 7.69
CA PRO A 27 0.18 -22.42 8.85
C PRO A 27 0.12 -21.29 9.87
N LYS A 28 0.05 -21.62 11.17
CA LYS A 28 -0.10 -20.62 12.23
C LYS A 28 1.06 -19.62 12.26
N GLU A 29 2.24 -20.06 11.84
CA GLU A 29 3.47 -19.27 11.70
C GLU A 29 3.37 -18.21 10.58
N GLN A 30 2.40 -18.35 9.68
CA GLN A 30 2.12 -17.43 8.57
C GLN A 30 0.82 -16.63 8.74
N ALA A 31 0.16 -16.73 9.90
CA ALA A 31 -1.07 -16.00 10.19
C ALA A 31 -0.92 -14.48 10.03
N TRP A 32 0.29 -13.94 10.23
CA TRP A 32 0.60 -12.53 10.01
C TRP A 32 0.44 -12.11 8.55
N ARG A 33 0.72 -13.00 7.58
CA ARG A 33 0.55 -12.71 6.15
C ARG A 33 -0.91 -12.52 5.79
N VAL A 34 -1.77 -13.41 6.29
CA VAL A 34 -3.21 -13.33 6.02
C VAL A 34 -3.80 -12.04 6.58
N ASN A 35 -3.40 -11.67 7.80
CA ASN A 35 -3.82 -10.40 8.40
C ASN A 35 -3.23 -9.18 7.68
N LEU A 36 -2.00 -9.25 7.17
CA LEU A 36 -1.41 -8.19 6.34
C LEU A 36 -2.25 -7.96 5.07
N TYR A 37 -2.62 -9.02 4.35
CA TYR A 37 -3.49 -8.92 3.17
C TYR A 37 -4.89 -8.38 3.51
N ARG A 38 -5.46 -8.74 4.65
CA ARG A 38 -6.70 -8.12 5.15
C ARG A 38 -6.55 -6.61 5.32
N GLY A 39 -5.42 -6.16 5.86
CA GLY A 39 -5.09 -4.73 5.95
C GLY A 39 -5.00 -4.05 4.59
N TYR A 40 -4.34 -4.69 3.61
CA TYR A 40 -4.25 -4.18 2.24
C TYR A 40 -5.62 -4.02 1.59
N ILE A 41 -6.47 -5.04 1.68
CA ILE A 41 -7.83 -5.02 1.14
C ILE A 41 -8.65 -3.88 1.77
N ALA A 42 -8.52 -3.68 3.09
CA ALA A 42 -9.25 -2.64 3.81
C ALA A 42 -8.89 -1.21 3.35
N ILE A 43 -7.66 -0.96 2.88
CA ILE A 43 -7.27 0.33 2.31
C ILE A 43 -7.74 0.47 0.86
N CYS A 44 -7.61 -0.59 0.06
CA CYS A 44 -7.93 -0.56 -1.37
C CYS A 44 -9.44 -0.49 -1.67
N HIS A 45 -10.32 -0.82 -0.71
CA HIS A 45 -11.78 -0.79 -0.88
C HIS A 45 -12.42 0.30 0.01
N PRO A 46 -12.46 1.56 -0.46
CA PRO A 46 -12.87 2.71 0.34
C PRO A 46 -14.38 2.78 0.67
N GLU A 47 -15.23 1.98 0.04
CA GLU A 47 -16.69 2.01 0.25
C GLU A 47 -17.13 1.68 1.68
N GLU A 48 -16.25 1.05 2.48
CA GLU A 48 -16.58 0.66 3.86
C GLU A 48 -15.80 1.43 4.96
N GLN A 49 -15.00 2.46 4.62
CA GLN A 49 -14.27 3.33 5.58
C GLN A 49 -13.63 2.61 6.79
N HIS A 50 -12.82 1.58 6.54
CA HIS A 50 -12.19 0.75 7.57
C HIS A 50 -10.79 1.22 8.02
N LEU A 51 -10.46 2.52 7.96
CA LEU A 51 -9.11 2.97 8.35
C LEU A 51 -8.77 2.62 9.82
N SER A 52 -9.76 2.61 10.71
CA SER A 52 -9.60 2.17 12.11
C SER A 52 -9.36 0.66 12.26
N LEU A 53 -9.80 -0.16 11.29
CA LEU A 53 -9.47 -1.58 11.24
C LEU A 53 -7.97 -1.78 10.97
N VAL A 54 -7.38 -0.94 10.13
CA VAL A 54 -5.96 -1.04 9.76
C VAL A 54 -5.07 -0.90 10.98
N GLU A 55 -5.34 0.06 11.87
CA GLU A 55 -4.59 0.22 13.12
C GLU A 55 -4.62 -1.06 13.97
N ARG A 56 -5.81 -1.65 14.14
CA ARG A 56 -5.97 -2.91 14.88
C ARG A 56 -5.24 -4.07 14.18
N VAL A 57 -5.31 -4.15 12.85
CA VAL A 57 -4.60 -5.17 12.08
C VAL A 57 -3.09 -5.03 12.25
N VAL A 58 -2.56 -3.81 12.20
CA VAL A 58 -1.14 -3.48 12.41
C VAL A 58 -0.66 -3.94 13.79
N GLU A 59 -1.44 -3.72 14.85
CA GLU A 59 -1.10 -4.22 16.19
C GLU A 59 -1.04 -5.75 16.24
N VAL A 60 -2.02 -6.43 15.65
CA VAL A 60 -2.10 -7.89 15.62
C VAL A 60 -0.92 -8.51 14.88
N ILE A 61 -0.62 -8.04 13.66
CA ILE A 61 0.47 -8.56 12.85
C ILE A 61 1.83 -8.27 13.46
N THR A 62 2.02 -7.09 14.07
CA THR A 62 3.24 -6.75 14.79
C THR A 62 3.48 -7.73 15.94
N GLY A 63 2.45 -8.02 16.74
CA GLY A 63 2.52 -9.00 17.82
C GLY A 63 2.82 -10.42 17.33
N GLN A 64 2.27 -10.82 16.17
CA GLN A 64 2.56 -12.11 15.55
C GLN A 64 4.02 -12.19 15.06
N CYS A 65 4.50 -11.21 14.30
CA CYS A 65 5.87 -11.17 13.80
C CYS A 65 6.91 -11.17 14.93
N ILE A 66 6.68 -10.42 16.02
CA ILE A 66 7.58 -10.41 17.18
C ILE A 66 7.63 -11.78 17.87
N ARG A 67 6.48 -12.48 17.98
CA ARG A 67 6.46 -13.83 18.56
C ARG A 67 7.25 -14.82 17.71
N GLU A 68 7.09 -14.77 16.38
CA GLU A 68 7.86 -15.64 15.48
C GLU A 68 9.35 -15.29 15.51
N TRP A 69 9.71 -14.00 15.55
CA TRP A 69 11.09 -13.56 15.70
C TRP A 69 11.77 -14.19 16.92
N ARG A 70 11.09 -14.19 18.07
CA ARG A 70 11.62 -14.76 19.32
C ARG A 70 11.78 -16.28 19.29
N ARG A 71 11.13 -16.99 18.36
CA ARG A 71 11.28 -18.45 18.19
C ARG A 71 12.51 -18.82 17.35
N LEU A 72 13.07 -17.87 16.61
CA LEU A 72 14.24 -18.09 15.78
C LEU A 72 15.54 -18.09 16.61
N PRO A 73 16.65 -18.65 16.08
CA PRO A 73 17.95 -18.57 16.71
C PRO A 73 18.37 -17.11 16.97
N GLN A 74 19.09 -16.85 18.07
CA GLN A 74 19.54 -15.50 18.43
C GLN A 74 20.47 -14.85 17.38
N ILE A 75 21.11 -15.67 16.54
CA ILE A 75 22.00 -15.21 15.47
C ILE A 75 21.15 -14.87 14.25
N VAL A 76 21.17 -13.59 13.85
CA VAL A 76 20.46 -13.10 12.67
C VAL A 76 21.05 -13.72 11.40
N SER A 77 20.16 -14.26 10.55
CA SER A 77 20.51 -14.96 9.31
C SER A 77 19.32 -14.95 8.35
N HIS A 78 19.42 -15.64 7.21
CA HIS A 78 18.40 -15.68 6.15
C HIS A 78 16.98 -16.03 6.66
N VAL A 79 16.86 -16.84 7.72
CA VAL A 79 15.56 -17.21 8.30
C VAL A 79 14.79 -16.01 8.89
N HIS A 80 15.48 -14.92 9.22
CA HIS A 80 14.88 -13.69 9.74
C HIS A 80 14.40 -12.74 8.63
N VAL A 81 14.92 -12.89 7.40
CA VAL A 81 14.63 -11.98 6.28
C VAL A 81 13.12 -11.84 6.01
N PRO A 82 12.30 -12.91 6.00
CA PRO A 82 10.85 -12.76 5.79
C PRO A 82 10.16 -11.91 6.87
N LEU A 83 10.65 -11.93 8.12
CA LEU A 83 10.10 -11.13 9.21
C LEU A 83 10.57 -9.67 9.15
N LEU A 84 11.79 -9.42 8.65
CA LEU A 84 12.28 -8.07 8.37
C LEU A 84 11.49 -7.42 7.22
N GLN A 85 11.25 -8.18 6.14
CA GLN A 85 10.40 -7.78 5.03
C GLN A 85 8.96 -7.51 5.51
N ALA A 86 8.43 -8.38 6.38
CA ALA A 86 7.13 -8.16 7.02
C ALA A 86 7.12 -6.85 7.82
N ALA A 87 8.15 -6.56 8.60
CA ALA A 87 8.23 -5.31 9.37
C ALA A 87 8.15 -4.07 8.46
N GLN A 88 8.86 -4.07 7.32
CA GLN A 88 8.73 -3.01 6.32
C GLN A 88 7.29 -2.91 5.78
N GLN A 89 6.69 -4.04 5.40
CA GLN A 89 5.32 -4.07 4.88
C GLN A 89 4.27 -3.57 5.88
N ILE A 90 4.47 -3.83 7.18
CA ILE A 90 3.63 -3.33 8.26
C ILE A 90 3.73 -1.81 8.37
N MET A 91 4.95 -1.26 8.28
CA MET A 91 5.14 0.20 8.26
C MET A 91 4.49 0.83 7.03
N GLU A 92 4.69 0.26 5.84
CA GLU A 92 4.09 0.79 4.61
C GLU A 92 2.55 0.67 4.62
N LEU A 93 1.97 -0.32 5.30
CA LEU A 93 0.53 -0.43 5.52
C LEU A 93 0.00 0.74 6.40
N GLN A 94 0.68 1.03 7.50
CA GLN A 94 0.30 2.14 8.39
C GLN A 94 0.47 3.50 7.70
N GLU A 95 1.58 3.68 6.97
CA GLU A 95 1.85 4.88 6.19
C GLU A 95 0.81 5.07 5.06
N ALA A 96 0.39 4.00 4.40
CA ALA A 96 -0.68 4.04 3.41
C ALA A 96 -2.02 4.49 4.00
N ALA A 97 -2.38 4.02 5.20
CA ALA A 97 -3.60 4.48 5.88
C ALA A 97 -3.57 5.98 6.15
N GLN A 98 -2.41 6.52 6.54
CA GLN A 98 -2.21 7.96 6.75
C GLN A 98 -2.28 8.76 5.44
N ILE A 99 -1.75 8.23 4.33
CA ILE A 99 -1.95 8.82 3.00
C ILE A 99 -3.45 8.96 2.72
N HIS A 100 -4.22 7.88 2.87
CA HIS A 100 -5.66 7.89 2.61
C HIS A 100 -6.45 8.80 3.56
N GLN A 101 -6.04 8.89 4.82
CA GLN A 101 -6.61 9.87 5.77
C GLN A 101 -6.38 11.31 5.29
N GLY A 102 -5.22 11.60 4.68
CA GLY A 102 -4.92 12.89 4.05
C GLY A 102 -5.72 13.18 2.78
N LEU A 103 -6.31 12.15 2.15
CA LEU A 103 -7.17 12.25 0.96
C LEU A 103 -8.67 12.30 1.31
N LEU A 104 -9.08 12.09 2.57
CA LEU A 104 -10.49 12.14 2.94
C LEU A 104 -11.05 13.58 2.86
N PRO A 105 -12.27 13.77 2.33
CA PRO A 105 -12.96 15.05 2.43
C PRO A 105 -13.26 15.36 3.91
N THR A 106 -12.72 16.46 4.43
CA THR A 106 -13.01 16.94 5.78
C THR A 106 -14.47 17.41 5.88
N GLY A 107 -15.35 16.54 6.37
CA GLY A 107 -16.76 16.85 6.61
C GLY A 107 -16.98 17.75 7.84
N SER A 108 -17.93 18.68 7.70
CA SER A 108 -18.64 19.48 8.72
C SER A 108 -18.14 20.86 9.15
N ASN A 109 -16.94 21.33 8.77
CA ASN A 109 -16.61 22.77 8.86
C ASN A 109 -15.66 23.18 7.73
N VAL A 110 -16.23 23.80 6.69
CA VAL A 110 -15.53 24.59 5.65
C VAL A 110 -14.46 23.82 4.84
N GLY A 111 -14.91 23.10 3.81
CA GLY A 111 -14.36 23.10 2.44
C GLY A 111 -12.83 23.03 2.19
N ARG A 112 -12.00 22.61 3.14
CA ARG A 112 -10.55 22.47 2.95
C ARG A 112 -10.02 21.22 3.65
N PRO A 113 -9.22 20.37 2.97
CA PRO A 113 -8.45 19.35 3.66
C PRO A 113 -7.59 20.03 4.73
N ALA A 114 -7.55 19.47 5.93
CA ALA A 114 -6.75 20.03 7.02
C ALA A 114 -5.28 20.12 6.53
N PRO A 115 -4.64 21.30 6.54
CA PRO A 115 -3.34 21.49 5.90
C PRO A 115 -2.28 20.49 6.40
N THR A 116 -2.34 20.13 7.69
CA THR A 116 -1.44 19.16 8.33
C THR A 116 -1.44 17.78 7.66
N SER A 117 -2.62 17.22 7.33
CA SER A 117 -2.70 15.85 6.79
C SER A 117 -2.12 15.72 5.38
N VAL A 118 -2.21 16.79 4.57
CA VAL A 118 -1.59 16.84 3.24
C VAL A 118 -0.06 16.94 3.32
N TYR A 119 0.47 17.66 4.32
CA TYR A 119 1.92 17.71 4.56
C TYR A 119 2.48 16.36 5.02
N ASP A 120 1.76 15.67 5.90
CA ASP A 120 2.15 14.34 6.38
C ASP A 120 2.18 13.33 5.23
N MET A 121 1.16 13.32 4.38
CA MET A 121 1.13 12.51 3.16
C MET A 121 2.33 12.79 2.24
N ARG A 122 2.68 14.06 2.01
CA ARG A 122 3.88 14.43 1.22
C ARG A 122 5.17 13.91 1.86
N ALA A 123 5.28 13.98 3.18
CA ALA A 123 6.43 13.47 3.91
C ALA A 123 6.57 11.95 3.77
N ILE A 124 5.45 11.22 3.79
CA ILE A 124 5.43 9.77 3.55
C ILE A 124 5.86 9.44 2.12
N VAL A 125 5.31 10.11 1.10
CA VAL A 125 5.71 9.90 -0.30
C VAL A 125 7.21 10.17 -0.49
N LYS A 126 7.74 11.23 0.12
CA LYS A 126 9.18 11.52 0.12
C LYS A 126 9.97 10.41 0.81
N THR A 127 9.46 9.86 1.91
CA THR A 127 10.09 8.77 2.65
C THR A 127 10.14 7.49 1.81
N TRP A 128 9.05 7.10 1.17
CA TRP A 128 9.01 5.94 0.28
C TRP A 128 10.00 6.07 -0.88
N ARG A 129 10.11 7.26 -1.47
CA ARG A 129 11.10 7.53 -2.53
C ARG A 129 12.56 7.40 -2.07
N ASN A 130 12.84 7.63 -0.79
CA ASN A 130 14.20 7.61 -0.23
C ASN A 130 14.54 6.30 0.50
N ARG A 131 13.54 5.52 0.92
CA ARG A 131 13.73 4.16 1.45
C ARG A 131 13.97 3.21 0.28
N LEU A 132 15.23 3.09 -0.12
CA LEU A 132 15.69 2.09 -1.07
C LEU A 132 15.79 0.74 -0.34
N ALA A 133 15.11 -0.29 -0.85
CA ALA A 133 15.17 -1.63 -0.28
C ALA A 133 16.56 -2.27 -0.50
N VAL A 134 16.83 -3.33 0.27
CA VAL A 134 18.12 -4.01 0.23
C VAL A 134 18.25 -4.70 -1.13
N LEU A 135 19.31 -4.38 -1.88
CA LEU A 135 19.53 -4.90 -3.24
C LEU A 135 19.62 -6.44 -3.32
N THR A 136 19.75 -7.12 -2.19
CA THR A 136 19.84 -8.57 -2.09
C THR A 136 18.48 -9.24 -1.90
N ASP A 137 17.41 -8.48 -1.69
CA ASP A 137 16.06 -9.04 -1.60
C ASP A 137 15.62 -9.64 -2.94
N ASP A 138 14.81 -10.68 -2.87
CA ASP A 138 14.25 -11.35 -4.04
C ASP A 138 13.41 -10.38 -4.87
N LEU A 139 13.41 -10.58 -6.19
CA LEU A 139 12.65 -9.71 -7.09
C LEU A 139 11.14 -9.78 -6.84
N SER A 140 10.62 -10.89 -6.31
CA SER A 140 9.22 -11.01 -5.88
C SER A 140 8.87 -9.98 -4.80
N HIS A 141 9.71 -9.85 -3.77
CA HIS A 141 9.53 -8.83 -2.73
C HIS A 141 9.56 -7.42 -3.31
N TRP A 142 10.49 -7.14 -4.22
CA TRP A 142 10.55 -5.87 -4.94
C TRP A 142 9.30 -5.60 -5.77
N SER A 143 8.75 -6.63 -6.41
CA SER A 143 7.52 -6.54 -7.20
C SER A 143 6.32 -6.19 -6.31
N ASP A 144 6.23 -6.79 -5.13
CA ASP A 144 5.14 -6.53 -4.18
C ASP A 144 5.19 -5.08 -3.67
N ILE A 145 6.37 -4.61 -3.24
CA ILE A 145 6.55 -3.21 -2.78
C ILE A 145 6.28 -2.22 -3.91
N PHE A 146 6.80 -2.49 -5.11
CA PHE A 146 6.56 -1.66 -6.28
C PHE A 146 5.07 -1.54 -6.60
N THR A 147 4.36 -2.67 -6.66
CA THR A 147 2.93 -2.73 -6.96
C THR A 147 2.11 -2.00 -5.89
N TRP A 148 2.43 -2.23 -4.61
CA TRP A 148 1.78 -1.57 -3.48
C TRP A 148 1.90 -0.05 -3.58
N ARG A 149 3.11 0.48 -3.78
CA ARG A 149 3.34 1.92 -3.89
C ARG A 149 2.66 2.51 -5.13
N GLN A 150 2.71 1.81 -6.26
CA GLN A 150 2.09 2.25 -7.50
C GLN A 150 0.58 2.47 -7.32
N HIS A 151 -0.11 1.54 -6.65
CA HIS A 151 -1.53 1.67 -6.34
C HIS A 151 -1.85 2.98 -5.57
N HIS A 152 -1.04 3.30 -4.56
CA HIS A 152 -1.24 4.50 -3.74
C HIS A 152 -0.86 5.79 -4.48
N TYR A 153 0.17 5.76 -5.33
CA TYR A 153 0.50 6.91 -6.18
C TYR A 153 -0.62 7.22 -7.16
N GLN A 154 -1.24 6.20 -7.77
CA GLN A 154 -2.41 6.37 -8.64
C GLN A 154 -3.63 6.90 -7.89
N ALA A 155 -3.85 6.47 -6.64
CA ALA A 155 -4.92 7.01 -5.79
C ALA A 155 -4.71 8.51 -5.49
N ILE A 156 -3.46 8.94 -5.24
CA ILE A 156 -3.12 10.36 -5.04
C ILE A 156 -3.40 11.17 -6.31
N VAL A 157 -2.95 10.70 -7.47
CA VAL A 157 -3.19 11.38 -8.77
C VAL A 157 -4.69 11.53 -9.01
N SER A 158 -5.43 10.42 -8.92
CA SER A 158 -6.88 10.38 -9.15
C SER A 158 -7.65 11.30 -8.20
N HIS A 159 -7.25 11.40 -6.93
CA HIS A 159 -7.89 12.31 -5.99
C HIS A 159 -7.73 13.78 -6.40
N PHE A 160 -6.52 14.20 -6.77
CA PHE A 160 -6.24 15.59 -7.11
C PHE A 160 -6.73 16.00 -8.51
N ASP A 161 -6.76 15.08 -9.47
CA ASP A 161 -7.29 15.36 -10.81
C ASP A 161 -8.83 15.47 -10.81
N ASN A 162 -9.51 14.72 -9.93
CA ASN A 162 -10.97 14.78 -9.76
C ASN A 162 -11.44 15.82 -8.73
N ALA A 163 -10.52 16.43 -7.97
CA ALA A 163 -10.87 17.46 -7.00
C ALA A 163 -11.31 18.73 -7.75
N PRO A 164 -12.50 19.30 -7.46
CA PRO A 164 -12.90 20.56 -8.06
C PRO A 164 -11.89 21.65 -7.69
N ALA A 165 -11.51 22.49 -8.67
CA ALA A 165 -10.47 23.52 -8.52
C ALA A 165 -10.64 24.42 -7.29
N SER A 166 -11.87 24.57 -6.78
CA SER A 166 -12.23 25.35 -5.60
C SER A 166 -11.81 24.73 -4.25
N LEU A 167 -11.50 23.43 -4.19
CA LEU A 167 -11.12 22.70 -2.97
C LEU A 167 -9.61 22.48 -2.85
N VAL A 168 -8.84 22.75 -3.91
CA VAL A 168 -7.38 22.67 -3.86
C VAL A 168 -6.87 23.92 -3.16
N PRO A 169 -6.20 23.81 -2.00
CA PRO A 169 -5.61 24.97 -1.37
C PRO A 169 -4.59 25.59 -2.34
N GLU A 170 -4.84 26.83 -2.78
CA GLU A 170 -3.82 27.66 -3.43
C GLU A 170 -2.73 27.96 -2.41
N VAL A 171 -1.79 27.02 -2.25
CA VAL A 171 -0.55 27.27 -1.52
C VAL A 171 0.36 28.04 -2.46
N PRO A 172 0.79 29.27 -2.11
CA PRO A 172 1.72 30.04 -2.94
C PRO A 172 2.98 29.21 -3.20
N GLY A 173 3.26 28.90 -4.46
CA GLY A 173 4.43 28.13 -4.90
C GLY A 173 4.23 26.62 -5.13
N ASN A 174 3.01 26.08 -5.04
CA ASN A 174 2.79 24.62 -5.03
C ASN A 174 1.72 24.16 -6.05
N GLN A 175 1.92 24.49 -7.33
CA GLN A 175 0.86 24.46 -8.35
C GLN A 175 0.36 23.09 -8.86
N HIS A 176 0.89 21.93 -8.48
CA HIS A 176 0.32 20.66 -8.94
C HIS A 176 0.43 19.55 -7.88
N GLN A 177 -0.65 19.32 -7.13
CA GLN A 177 -0.67 18.27 -6.10
C GLN A 177 -0.71 16.86 -6.72
N SER A 178 -1.35 16.68 -7.88
CA SER A 178 -1.33 15.41 -8.64
C SER A 178 0.07 15.05 -9.16
N MET A 179 0.89 16.06 -9.53
CA MET A 179 2.27 15.83 -9.98
C MET A 179 3.16 15.16 -8.92
N LEU A 180 2.82 15.26 -7.63
CA LEU A 180 3.51 14.50 -6.59
C LEU A 180 3.42 12.98 -6.84
N GLY A 181 2.22 12.48 -7.14
CA GLY A 181 1.97 11.08 -7.42
C GLY A 181 2.60 10.64 -8.74
N VAL A 182 2.48 11.47 -9.79
CA VAL A 182 3.12 11.23 -11.10
C VAL A 182 4.64 11.08 -10.97
N HIS A 183 5.31 12.04 -10.32
CA HIS A 183 6.76 11.98 -10.13
C HIS A 183 7.20 10.80 -9.26
N ALA A 184 6.43 10.48 -8.20
CA ALA A 184 6.74 9.34 -7.35
C ALA A 184 6.60 8.01 -8.11
N SER A 185 5.55 7.88 -8.94
CA SER A 185 5.33 6.72 -9.80
C SER A 185 6.46 6.53 -10.81
N ALA A 186 6.80 7.58 -11.57
CA ALA A 186 7.90 7.52 -12.53
C ALA A 186 9.23 7.10 -11.88
N GLN A 187 9.55 7.66 -10.70
CA GLN A 187 10.76 7.28 -9.97
C GLN A 187 10.72 5.81 -9.51
N SER A 188 9.56 5.33 -9.06
CA SER A 188 9.36 3.94 -8.64
C SER A 188 9.60 2.97 -9.79
N ILE A 189 9.08 3.28 -10.99
CA ILE A 189 9.23 2.46 -12.19
C ILE A 189 10.69 2.41 -12.65
N ILE A 190 11.37 3.56 -12.71
CA ILE A 190 12.81 3.61 -13.03
C ILE A 190 13.62 2.77 -12.05
N HIS A 191 13.27 2.81 -10.76
CA HIS A 191 13.97 2.04 -9.75
C HIS A 191 13.73 0.54 -9.92
N TYR A 192 12.47 0.12 -10.08
CA TYR A 192 12.12 -1.28 -10.31
C TYR A 192 12.81 -1.85 -11.56
N GLY A 193 12.81 -1.11 -12.68
CA GLY A 193 13.53 -1.50 -13.89
C GLY A 193 15.05 -1.67 -13.65
N LYS A 194 15.67 -0.76 -12.88
CA LYS A 194 17.09 -0.89 -12.49
C LYS A 194 17.36 -2.16 -11.68
N ILE A 195 16.47 -2.53 -10.76
CA ILE A 195 16.58 -3.76 -9.98
C ILE A 195 16.38 -4.99 -10.87
N ALA A 196 15.31 -5.05 -11.67
CA ALA A 196 15.04 -6.14 -12.62
C ALA A 196 16.26 -6.42 -13.53
N ARG A 197 16.90 -5.36 -14.04
CA ARG A 197 18.14 -5.47 -14.83
C ARG A 197 19.30 -6.06 -14.02
N LYS A 198 19.48 -5.65 -12.75
CA LYS A 198 20.53 -6.20 -11.87
C LYS A 198 20.32 -7.69 -11.56
N HIS A 199 19.07 -8.15 -11.51
CA HIS A 199 18.73 -9.57 -11.40
C HIS A 199 18.83 -10.34 -12.74
N GLY A 200 19.29 -9.69 -13.82
CA GLY A 200 19.43 -10.32 -15.14
C GLY A 200 18.11 -10.44 -15.92
N LEU A 201 17.00 -9.88 -15.43
CA LEU A 201 15.68 -9.96 -16.08
C LEU A 201 15.44 -8.73 -16.97
N VAL A 202 16.10 -8.71 -18.13
CA VAL A 202 16.04 -7.58 -19.08
C VAL A 202 14.62 -7.35 -19.62
N ASN A 203 13.87 -8.41 -19.92
CA ASN A 203 12.50 -8.28 -20.43
C ASN A 203 11.57 -7.58 -19.42
N VAL A 204 11.64 -7.96 -18.14
CA VAL A 204 10.86 -7.31 -17.07
C VAL A 204 11.23 -5.82 -16.93
N CYS A 205 12.51 -5.48 -17.08
CA CYS A 205 12.97 -4.09 -17.11
C CYS A 205 12.35 -3.31 -18.28
N LEU A 206 12.40 -3.86 -19.50
CA LEU A 206 11.83 -3.22 -20.69
C LEU A 206 10.31 -3.07 -20.57
N ASP A 207 9.61 -4.10 -20.12
CA ASP A 207 8.15 -4.09 -19.93
C ASP A 207 7.70 -3.09 -18.85
N SER A 208 8.52 -2.88 -17.83
CA SER A 208 8.24 -1.88 -16.79
C SER A 208 8.41 -0.46 -17.33
N LEU A 209 9.45 -0.22 -18.13
CA LEU A 209 9.73 1.11 -18.70
C LEU A 209 8.74 1.48 -19.81
N SER A 210 8.37 0.54 -20.68
CA SER A 210 7.48 0.78 -21.82
C SER A 210 6.06 1.19 -21.41
N ARG A 211 5.59 0.76 -20.24
CA ARG A 211 4.30 1.23 -19.69
C ARG A 211 4.27 2.74 -19.37
N ASN A 212 5.41 3.41 -19.25
CA ASN A 212 5.44 4.88 -19.10
C ASN A 212 5.27 5.63 -20.43
N GLU A 213 5.41 4.97 -21.58
CA GLU A 213 5.33 5.64 -22.89
C GLU A 213 3.89 5.72 -23.43
N LEU A 214 2.91 5.13 -22.74
CA LEU A 214 1.52 5.02 -23.20
C LEU A 214 0.48 5.76 -22.33
N GLU A 215 0.92 6.51 -21.30
CA GLU A 215 0.09 7.41 -20.48
C GLU A 215 0.56 8.87 -20.68
#